data_AF-A0AAV8FBA7-F1
#
_entry.id   AF-A0AAV8FBA7-F1
#
_cell.length_a   1.000
_cell.length_b   1.000
_cell.length_c   1.000
_cell.angle_alpha   90.00
_cell.angle_beta   90.00
_cell.angle_gamma   90.00
#
_symmetry.space_group_name_H-M   'P 1'
#
loop_
_entity.id
_entity.type
_entity.pdbx_description
1 polymer ?
#
loop_
_entity_poly.entity_id
_entity_poly.type
_entity_poly.pdbx_seq_one_letter_code
_entity_poly.pdbx_strand_id
1 'polypeptide(L)'
;MALNRSIQSGLKLFAASEAALSKSATRSLHATAHDEPYYLHAKHMYNLHRMKNQKLKMYLSVAGAVGIGVVVPLIAVDFMQKKTASG
;
A
#
# COMPACT_ATOMS: atom_id res chain seq x y z
N MET A 1 -67.21 -9.61 -2.87
CA MET A 1 -66.54 -9.44 -1.56
C MET A 1 -65.04 -9.33 -1.77
N ALA A 2 -64.48 -8.12 -1.89
CA ALA A 2 -63.07 -7.90 -2.30
C ALA A 2 -62.21 -7.13 -1.26
N LEU A 3 -62.79 -6.73 -0.12
CA LEU A 3 -62.14 -5.87 0.87
C LEU A 3 -61.44 -6.64 2.01
N ASN A 4 -61.67 -7.95 2.18
CA ASN A 4 -61.06 -8.69 3.31
C ASN A 4 -59.57 -9.03 3.10
N ARG A 5 -59.08 -8.99 1.86
CA ARG A 5 -57.70 -9.41 1.53
C ARG A 5 -56.67 -8.32 1.82
N SER A 6 -57.05 -7.05 1.80
CA SER A 6 -56.14 -5.92 2.06
C SER A 6 -55.81 -5.78 3.54
N ILE A 7 -56.75 -6.08 4.44
CA ILE A 7 -56.55 -5.99 5.90
C ILE A 7 -55.62 -7.12 6.39
N GLN A 8 -55.73 -8.32 5.84
CA GLN A 8 -54.79 -9.43 6.13
C GLN A 8 -53.36 -9.16 5.64
N SER A 9 -53.18 -8.32 4.63
CA SER A 9 -51.85 -8.00 4.09
C SER A 9 -51.09 -7.00 4.97
N GLY A 10 -51.78 -6.08 5.66
CA GLY A 10 -51.17 -5.08 6.55
C GLY A 10 -50.61 -5.66 7.86
N LEU A 11 -51.25 -6.69 8.40
CA LEU A 11 -50.80 -7.38 9.63
C LEU A 11 -49.48 -8.16 9.44
N LYS A 12 -49.19 -8.65 8.22
CA LYS A 12 -47.91 -9.33 7.92
C LYS A 12 -46.71 -8.39 7.99
N LEU A 13 -46.91 -7.10 7.76
CA LEU A 13 -45.84 -6.09 7.83
C LEU A 13 -45.45 -5.81 9.30
N PHE A 14 -46.42 -5.85 10.23
CA PHE A 14 -46.16 -5.72 11.66
C PHE A 14 -45.46 -6.96 12.25
N ALA A 15 -45.83 -8.18 11.83
CA ALA A 15 -45.14 -9.42 12.22
C ALA A 15 -43.73 -9.56 11.61
N ALA A 16 -43.48 -8.95 10.44
CA ALA A 16 -42.15 -8.88 9.85
C ALA A 16 -41.22 -7.90 10.59
N SER A 17 -41.77 -6.95 11.36
CA SER A 17 -40.99 -6.01 12.19
C SER A 17 -40.28 -6.72 13.35
N GLU A 18 -40.90 -7.74 13.96
CA GLU A 18 -40.24 -8.57 14.98
C GLU A 18 -39.19 -9.52 14.37
N ALA A 19 -39.42 -10.04 13.16
CA ALA A 19 -38.45 -10.87 12.45
C ALA A 19 -37.23 -10.08 11.93
N ALA A 20 -37.34 -8.75 11.79
CA ALA A 20 -36.21 -7.87 11.46
C ALA A 20 -35.30 -7.58 12.67
N LEU A 21 -35.74 -7.90 13.91
CA LEU A 21 -34.95 -7.70 15.14
C LEU A 21 -34.11 -8.94 15.54
N SER A 22 -34.33 -10.10 14.91
CA SER A 22 -33.55 -11.32 15.15
C SER A 22 -32.83 -11.80 13.89
N LYS A 23 -32.00 -10.92 13.32
CA LYS A 23 -30.84 -11.37 12.54
C LYS A 23 -29.58 -11.02 13.31
N SER A 24 -29.31 -11.84 14.33
CA SER A 24 -27.97 -11.94 14.92
C SER A 24 -27.03 -12.39 13.81
N ALA A 25 -26.44 -11.41 13.11
CA ALA A 25 -25.37 -11.66 12.18
C ALA A 25 -24.19 -12.15 13.02
N THR A 26 -24.00 -13.47 13.04
CA THR A 26 -22.76 -14.10 13.50
C THR A 26 -21.69 -13.71 12.49
N ARG A 27 -21.19 -12.48 12.59
CA ARG A 27 -19.94 -12.08 11.95
C ARG A 27 -18.85 -12.80 12.73
N SER A 28 -18.58 -14.03 12.33
CA SER A 28 -17.33 -14.70 12.66
C SER A 28 -16.22 -13.80 12.10
N LEU A 29 -15.64 -12.98 12.97
CA LEU A 29 -14.40 -12.27 12.69
C LEU A 29 -13.31 -13.33 12.83
N HIS A 30 -12.96 -13.96 11.71
CA HIS A 30 -11.70 -14.70 11.60
C HIS A 30 -10.58 -13.64 11.57
N ALA A 31 -10.25 -13.09 12.73
CA ALA A 31 -9.04 -12.33 12.91
C ALA A 31 -7.88 -13.33 12.92
N THR A 32 -7.47 -13.79 11.73
CA THR A 32 -6.08 -14.20 11.56
C THR A 32 -5.26 -12.96 11.90
N ALA A 33 -4.68 -12.95 13.09
CA ALA A 33 -3.66 -11.98 13.45
C ALA A 33 -2.53 -12.17 12.42
N HIS A 34 -2.58 -11.38 11.35
CA HIS A 34 -1.43 -11.18 10.50
C HIS A 34 -0.39 -10.56 11.42
N ASP A 35 0.71 -11.28 11.68
CA ASP A 35 1.93 -10.66 12.19
C ASP A 35 2.16 -9.42 11.34
N GLU A 36 1.88 -8.26 11.92
CA GLU A 36 1.96 -7.01 11.20
C GLU A 36 3.41 -6.86 10.73
N PRO A 37 3.62 -6.47 9.46
CA PRO A 37 4.97 -6.45 8.94
C PRO A 37 5.88 -5.61 9.82
N TYR A 38 7.03 -6.19 10.20
CA TYR A 38 8.03 -5.62 11.10
C TYR A 38 8.43 -4.16 10.80
N TYR A 39 8.21 -3.68 9.58
CA TYR A 39 8.48 -2.31 9.15
C TYR A 39 7.40 -1.28 9.53
N LEU A 40 6.17 -1.69 9.89
CA LEU A 40 5.09 -0.76 10.26
C LEU A 40 5.15 -0.33 11.73
N HIS A 41 5.73 -1.15 12.60
CA HIS A 41 5.90 -0.86 14.03
C HIS A 41 7.37 -0.84 14.47
N ALA A 42 8.29 -0.66 13.52
CA ALA A 42 9.71 -0.55 13.84
C ALA A 42 9.99 0.71 14.67
N LYS A 43 10.72 0.56 15.79
CA LYS A 43 11.18 1.69 16.61
C LYS A 43 12.06 2.68 15.83
N HIS A 44 12.74 2.21 14.79
CA HIS A 44 13.61 3.02 13.93
C HIS A 44 13.10 2.98 12.50
N MET A 45 13.01 4.15 11.87
CA MET A 45 12.49 4.31 10.50
C MET A 45 13.27 3.52 9.46
N TYR A 46 14.59 3.36 9.65
CA TYR A 46 15.42 2.53 8.79
C TYR A 46 16.11 1.43 9.59
N ASN A 47 15.98 0.19 9.12
CA ASN A 47 16.70 -0.94 9.69
C ASN A 47 17.90 -1.33 8.81
N LEU A 48 18.93 -0.48 8.79
CA LEU A 48 20.12 -0.74 7.99
C LEU A 48 20.91 -1.95 8.51
N HIS A 49 20.90 -2.20 9.82
CA HIS A 49 21.71 -3.24 10.45
C HIS A 49 21.22 -4.67 10.14
N ARG A 50 19.95 -4.82 9.73
CA ARG A 50 19.38 -6.10 9.29
C ARG A 50 19.55 -6.34 7.78
N MET A 51 20.20 -5.43 7.05
CA MET A 51 20.39 -5.53 5.61
C MET A 51 21.54 -6.49 5.26
N LYS A 52 21.25 -7.55 4.52
CA LYS A 52 22.30 -8.47 4.03
C LYS A 52 23.29 -7.72 3.13
N ASN A 53 24.59 -7.91 3.39
CA ASN A 53 25.70 -7.25 2.70
C ASN A 53 25.63 -5.72 2.77
N GLN A 54 25.20 -5.16 3.91
CA GLN A 54 25.01 -3.72 4.12
C GLN A 54 26.22 -2.88 3.69
N LYS A 55 27.42 -3.24 4.14
CA LYS A 55 28.65 -2.50 3.83
C LYS A 55 28.90 -2.45 2.33
N LEU A 56 28.84 -3.60 1.66
CA LEU A 56 29.06 -3.69 0.22
C LEU A 56 28.05 -2.83 -0.54
N LYS A 57 26.77 -2.89 -0.18
CA LYS A 57 25.73 -2.09 -0.83
C LYS A 57 25.93 -0.60 -0.61
N MET A 58 26.35 -0.20 0.59
CA MET A 58 26.58 1.21 0.90
C MET A 58 27.82 1.75 0.18
N TYR A 59 28.92 0.99 0.13
CA TYR A 59 30.08 1.38 -0.66
C TYR A 59 29.77 1.45 -2.14
N LEU A 60 29.03 0.47 -2.68
CA LEU A 60 28.63 0.47 -4.08
C LEU A 60 27.73 1.66 -4.42
N SER A 61 26.79 2.01 -3.54
CA SER A 61 25.92 3.17 -3.76
C SER A 61 26.70 4.48 -3.70
N VAL A 62 27.63 4.63 -2.76
CA VAL A 62 28.47 5.83 -2.65
C VAL A 62 29.39 5.94 -3.87
N ALA A 63 30.06 4.84 -4.25
CA ALA A 63 30.91 4.81 -5.43
C ALA A 63 30.13 5.14 -6.72
N GLY A 64 28.92 4.59 -6.87
CA GLY A 64 28.04 4.90 -8.00
C GLY A 64 27.63 6.37 -8.04
N ALA A 65 27.20 6.94 -6.90
CA ALA A 65 26.81 8.34 -6.81
C ALA A 65 27.97 9.29 -7.16
N VAL A 66 29.16 9.05 -6.60
CA VAL A 66 30.37 9.82 -6.91
C VAL A 66 30.76 9.65 -8.37
N GLY A 67 30.74 8.41 -8.89
CA GLY A 67 31.06 8.11 -10.28
C GLY A 67 30.17 8.87 -11.26
N ILE A 68 28.85 8.87 -11.05
CA ILE A 68 27.91 9.66 -11.87
C ILE A 68 28.23 11.16 -11.78
N GLY A 69 28.53 11.66 -10.58
CA GLY A 69 28.90 13.06 -10.36
C GLY A 69 30.14 13.51 -11.12
N VAL A 70 31.08 12.60 -11.41
CA VAL A 70 32.30 12.91 -12.18
C VAL A 70 32.12 12.64 -13.68
N VAL A 71 31.50 11.52 -14.04
CA VAL A 71 31.37 11.09 -15.44
C VAL A 71 30.48 12.03 -16.24
N VAL A 72 29.35 12.48 -15.67
CA VAL A 72 28.40 13.34 -16.38
C VAL A 72 29.03 14.67 -16.85
N PRO A 73 29.74 15.43 -15.98
CA PRO A 73 30.45 16.63 -16.42
C PRO A 73 31.52 16.38 -17.49
N LEU A 74 32.28 15.28 -17.41
CA LEU A 74 33.31 14.95 -18.41
C LEU A 74 32.70 14.72 -19.79
N ILE A 75 31.60 13.95 -19.85
CA ILE A 75 30.87 13.72 -21.10
C ILE A 75 30.30 15.02 -21.64
N ALA A 76 29.76 15.88 -20.76
CA ALA A 76 29.24 17.18 -21.16
C ALA A 76 30.32 18.06 -21.79
N VAL A 77 31.52 18.11 -21.20
CA VAL A 77 32.66 18.86 -21.76
C VAL A 77 33.11 18.29 -23.10
N ASP A 78 33.28 16.96 -23.22
CA ASP A 78 33.66 16.32 -24.49
C ASP A 78 32.63 16.63 -25.60
N PHE A 79 31.34 16.59 -25.27
CA PHE A 79 30.28 16.95 -26.22
C PHE A 79 30.38 18.42 -26.68
N MET A 80 30.68 19.34 -25.75
CA MET A 80 30.86 20.76 -26.11
C MET A 80 32.11 21.00 -26.94
N GLN A 81 33.22 20.35 -26.60
CA GLN A 81 34.46 20.46 -27.38
C GLN A 81 34.29 19.93 -28.80
N LYS A 82 33.62 18.77 -28.96
CA LYS A 82 33.29 18.21 -30.27
C LYS A 82 32.42 19.14 -31.10
N LYS A 83 31.43 19.81 -30.49
CA LYS A 83 30.58 20.79 -31.16
C LYS A 83 31.35 22.06 -31.57
N THR A 84 32.28 22.53 -30.74
CA THR A 84 33.10 23.72 -31.04
C THR A 84 34.16 23.43 -32.10
N ALA A 85 34.77 22.23 -32.10
CA ALA A 85 35.79 21.85 -33.07
C ALA A 85 35.24 21.52 -34.47
N SER A 86 33.93 21.30 -34.60
CA SER A 86 33.26 21.06 -35.89
C SER A 86 32.82 22.32 -36.64
N GLY A 87 33.07 23.51 -36.08
CA GLY A 87 32.87 24.80 -36.76
C GLY A 87 34.16 25.27 -37.42
#